data_AF-A0A850HPI2-F1
#
_entry.id   AF-A0A850HPI2-F1
#
_cell.length_a   1.000
_cell.length_b   1.000
_cell.length_c   1.000
_cell.angle_alpha   90.00
_cell.angle_beta   90.00
_cell.angle_gamma   90.00
#
_symmetry.space_group_name_H-M   'P 1'
#
loop_
_entity.id
_entity.type
_entity.pdbx_description
1 polymer ?
#
loop_
_entity_poly.entity_id
_entity_poly.type
_entity_poly.pdbx_seq_one_letter_code
_entity_poly.pdbx_strand_id
1 'polypeptide(L)'
;MSTTPTKPKAKTPVAKTVILFGLDKDRKPRAARFTGENEALLARAAATMGLRLAVPASKKHFEIVNKLPAGRIHASGTGLVPAVDQQLYDQINSLVGGDPGTISTSLPKSLAQLAPGHLVLAQATVDDGWWPAIIAKRTNDTLTLKWRDYPSEPEIVRPVRSVALLTID
;
A
#
# COMPACT_ATOMS: atom_id res chain seq x y z
N MET A 1 17.54 53.78 17.52
CA MET A 1 16.61 52.66 17.72
C MET A 1 16.93 51.59 16.70
N SER A 2 17.67 50.56 17.11
CA SER A 2 18.18 49.51 16.23
C SER A 2 17.22 48.32 16.28
N THR A 3 16.51 48.05 15.20
CA THR A 3 15.72 46.81 15.06
C THR A 3 16.53 45.79 14.27
N THR A 4 17.03 44.77 14.97
CA THR A 4 17.63 43.58 14.37
C THR A 4 16.53 42.72 13.73
N PRO A 5 16.64 42.28 12.48
CA PRO A 5 15.68 41.35 11.90
C PRO A 5 15.98 39.92 12.37
N THR A 6 15.10 39.38 13.22
CA THR A 6 15.13 37.98 13.64
C THR A 6 14.78 37.07 12.45
N LYS A 7 15.78 36.32 11.96
CA LYS A 7 15.63 35.32 10.90
C LYS A 7 14.67 34.20 11.37
N PRO A 8 13.59 33.88 10.65
CA PRO A 8 12.72 32.76 11.02
C PRO A 8 13.50 31.44 10.91
N LYS A 9 13.49 30.61 11.96
CA LYS A 9 13.94 29.21 11.91
C LYS A 9 13.04 28.46 10.92
N ALA A 10 13.59 28.11 9.76
CA ALA A 10 12.93 27.23 8.81
C ALA A 10 12.68 25.86 9.47
N LYS A 11 11.42 25.42 9.52
CA LYS A 11 11.07 24.05 9.91
C LYS A 11 11.63 23.12 8.83
N THR A 12 12.59 22.28 9.18
CA THR A 12 13.12 21.24 8.29
C THR A 12 11.94 20.38 7.78
N PRO A 13 11.77 20.20 6.45
CA PRO A 13 10.74 19.32 5.93
C PRO A 13 10.95 17.91 6.48
N VAL A 14 9.92 17.34 7.13
CA VAL A 14 9.96 15.97 7.61
C VAL A 14 10.04 15.06 6.39
N ALA A 15 11.13 14.31 6.23
CA ALA A 15 11.32 13.42 5.09
C ALA A 15 10.18 12.39 5.05
N LYS A 16 9.46 12.33 3.92
CA LYS A 16 8.33 11.42 3.75
C LYS A 16 8.85 9.98 3.73
N THR A 17 8.21 9.12 4.52
CA THR A 17 8.50 7.69 4.54
C THR A 17 7.51 6.96 3.65
N VAL A 18 8.00 6.03 2.83
CA VAL A 18 7.20 5.17 1.94
C VAL A 18 7.64 3.72 2.14
N ILE A 19 6.68 2.81 2.16
CA ILE A 19 6.90 1.36 2.17
C ILE A 19 6.70 0.85 0.74
N LEU A 20 7.62 0.01 0.29
CA LEU A 20 7.40 -0.86 -0.88
C LEU A 20 7.31 -2.30 -0.38
N PHE A 21 6.21 -3.00 -0.67
CA PHE A 21 5.97 -4.35 -0.14
C PHE A 21 5.09 -5.19 -1.07
N GLY A 22 5.23 -6.50 -1.03
CA GLY A 22 4.46 -7.42 -1.89
C GLY A 22 5.01 -8.83 -1.83
N LEU A 23 4.48 -9.70 -2.69
CA LEU A 23 5.07 -11.00 -2.96
C LEU A 23 5.90 -10.88 -4.24
N ASP A 24 7.06 -11.52 -4.28
CA ASP A 24 7.80 -11.66 -5.54
C ASP A 24 7.23 -12.79 -6.41
N LYS A 25 7.86 -13.02 -7.56
CA LYS A 25 7.49 -14.08 -8.50
C LYS A 25 7.50 -15.49 -7.90
N ASP A 26 8.26 -15.72 -6.83
CA ASP A 26 8.36 -17.00 -6.13
C ASP A 26 7.42 -17.04 -4.91
N ARG A 27 6.49 -16.08 -4.82
CA ARG A 27 5.57 -15.85 -3.70
C ARG A 27 6.26 -15.59 -2.35
N LYS A 28 7.51 -15.12 -2.36
CA LYS A 28 8.21 -14.75 -1.13
C LYS A 28 7.88 -13.31 -0.74
N PRO A 29 7.53 -13.05 0.53
CA PRO A 29 7.30 -11.70 1.01
C PRO A 29 8.54 -10.83 0.87
N ARG A 30 8.35 -9.65 0.26
CA ARG A 30 9.36 -8.60 0.16
C ARG A 30 8.80 -7.32 0.73
N ALA A 31 9.60 -6.62 1.54
CA ALA A 31 9.23 -5.31 2.03
C ALA A 31 10.46 -4.47 2.39
N ALA A 32 10.37 -3.16 2.17
CA ALA A 32 11.39 -2.21 2.56
C ALA A 32 10.81 -0.81 2.84
N ARG A 33 11.48 -0.06 3.71
CA ARG A 33 11.20 1.35 3.95
C ARG A 33 12.15 2.26 3.17
N PHE A 34 11.62 3.40 2.75
CA PHE A 34 12.29 4.45 2.00
C PHE A 34 12.00 5.78 2.70
N THR A 35 13.03 6.58 2.96
CA THR A 35 12.91 7.91 3.56
C THR A 35 13.53 8.99 2.65
N GLY A 36 12.69 9.87 2.11
CA GLY A 36 13.12 11.01 1.28
C GLY A 36 13.37 10.69 -0.19
N GLU A 37 13.11 9.46 -0.65
CA GLU A 37 13.22 9.07 -2.05
C GLU A 37 12.08 9.64 -2.90
N ASN A 38 12.34 9.75 -4.20
CA ASN A 38 11.37 10.21 -5.18
C ASN A 38 10.22 9.19 -5.33
N GLU A 39 8.99 9.62 -5.06
CA GLU A 39 7.78 8.79 -5.17
C GLU A 39 7.55 8.20 -6.57
N ALA A 40 7.86 8.96 -7.64
CA ALA A 40 7.71 8.48 -9.00
C ALA A 40 8.69 7.33 -9.31
N LEU A 41 9.89 7.38 -8.73
CA LEU A 41 10.88 6.32 -8.84
C LEU A 41 10.43 5.06 -8.07
N LEU A 42 9.90 5.24 -6.86
CA LEU A 42 9.31 4.15 -6.08
C LEU A 42 8.11 3.51 -6.78
N ALA A 43 7.25 4.31 -7.44
CA ALA A 43 6.10 3.82 -8.18
C ALA A 43 6.51 2.99 -9.40
N ARG A 44 7.54 3.43 -10.14
CA ARG A 44 8.11 2.65 -11.25
C ARG A 44 8.72 1.34 -10.76
N ALA A 45 9.45 1.38 -9.64
CA ALA A 45 10.01 0.18 -9.04
C ALA A 45 8.93 -0.80 -8.58
N ALA A 46 7.86 -0.28 -7.96
CA ALA A 46 6.70 -1.08 -7.57
C ALA A 46 6.08 -1.81 -8.76
N ALA A 47 5.81 -1.09 -9.85
CA ALA A 47 5.27 -1.67 -11.07
C ALA A 47 6.22 -2.72 -11.68
N THR A 48 7.52 -2.43 -11.74
CA THR A 48 8.54 -3.32 -12.32
C THR A 48 8.71 -4.60 -11.48
N MET A 49 8.62 -4.49 -10.16
CA MET A 49 8.85 -5.60 -9.23
C MET A 49 7.56 -6.33 -8.83
N GLY A 50 6.39 -5.90 -9.30
CA GLY A 50 5.09 -6.45 -8.88
C GLY A 50 4.76 -6.16 -7.41
N LEU A 51 5.31 -5.09 -6.84
CA LEU A 51 5.14 -4.70 -5.44
C LEU A 51 4.14 -3.52 -5.32
N ARG A 52 3.75 -3.21 -4.09
CA ARG A 52 2.77 -2.18 -3.74
C ARG A 52 3.42 -1.10 -2.89
N LEU A 53 2.95 0.14 -3.04
CA LEU A 53 3.36 1.26 -2.20
C LEU A 53 2.37 1.50 -1.06
N ALA A 54 2.90 1.99 0.06
CA ALA A 54 2.14 2.34 1.24
C ALA A 54 2.81 3.49 2.01
N VAL A 55 2.04 4.48 2.45
CA VAL A 55 2.51 5.60 3.28
C VAL A 55 1.99 5.42 4.71
N PRO A 56 2.87 5.34 5.72
CA PRO A 56 2.46 5.26 7.11
C PRO A 56 1.86 6.57 7.61
N ALA A 57 0.57 6.52 7.99
CA ALA A 57 -0.17 7.66 8.55
C ALA A 57 -0.29 7.73 10.09
N SER A 58 0.08 6.69 10.85
CA SER A 58 -0.17 6.60 12.30
C SER A 58 1.02 6.06 13.07
N LYS A 59 1.07 6.30 14.39
CA LYS A 59 2.11 5.75 15.27
C LYS A 59 2.24 4.22 15.14
N LYS A 60 1.11 3.51 15.07
CA LYS A 60 1.06 2.06 14.89
C LYS A 60 1.67 1.61 13.55
N HIS A 61 1.52 2.40 12.48
CA HIS A 61 2.19 2.12 11.21
C HIS A 61 3.71 2.24 11.36
N PHE A 62 4.17 3.31 12.03
CA PHE A 62 5.60 3.52 12.24
C PHE A 62 6.26 2.45 13.11
N GLU A 63 5.55 1.86 14.07
CA GLU A 63 6.04 0.71 14.85
C GLU A 63 6.36 -0.52 13.98
N ILE A 64 5.60 -0.74 12.90
CA ILE A 64 5.84 -1.81 11.94
C ILE A 64 6.89 -1.39 10.89
N VAL A 65 6.79 -0.16 10.37
CA VAL A 65 7.78 0.40 9.43
C VAL A 65 9.19 0.36 9.98
N ASN A 66 9.38 0.67 11.25
CA ASN A 66 10.70 0.70 11.89
C ASN A 66 11.37 -0.68 11.95
N LYS A 67 10.60 -1.77 11.82
CA LYS A 67 11.13 -3.13 11.72
C LYS A 67 11.57 -3.48 10.29
N LEU A 68 11.17 -2.69 9.29
CA LEU A 68 11.51 -2.96 7.91
C LEU A 68 12.96 -2.56 7.61
N PRO A 69 13.65 -3.37 6.79
CA PRO A 69 14.95 -2.97 6.27
C PRO A 69 14.81 -1.72 5.39
N ALA A 70 15.85 -0.89 5.37
CA ALA A 70 15.95 0.20 4.40
C ALA A 70 16.16 -0.39 3.00
N GLY A 71 15.33 0.02 2.05
CA GLY A 71 15.44 -0.42 0.65
C GLY A 71 16.40 0.47 -0.14
N ARG A 72 16.74 0.03 -1.35
CA ARG A 72 17.50 0.85 -2.30
C ARG A 72 16.91 0.71 -3.69
N ILE A 73 16.48 1.81 -4.32
CA ILE A 73 16.04 1.83 -5.72
C ILE A 73 17.02 2.70 -6.51
N HIS A 74 17.50 2.17 -7.64
CA HIS A 74 18.39 2.87 -8.56
C HIS A 74 17.57 3.72 -9.54
N ALA A 75 18.21 4.71 -10.19
CA ALA A 75 17.55 5.62 -11.15
C ALA A 75 16.80 4.91 -12.29
N SER A 76 17.20 3.69 -12.64
CA SER A 76 16.56 2.82 -13.63
C SER A 76 15.20 2.26 -13.20
N GLY A 77 14.76 2.48 -11.95
CA GLY A 77 13.56 1.87 -11.38
C GLY A 77 13.76 0.43 -10.91
N THR A 78 14.97 -0.12 -11.07
CA THR A 78 15.34 -1.42 -10.49
C THR A 78 15.95 -1.20 -9.11
N GLY A 79 15.74 -2.12 -8.18
CA GLY A 79 16.29 -1.99 -6.85
C GLY A 79 16.21 -3.24 -6.00
N LEU A 80 16.72 -3.12 -4.78
CA LEU A 80 16.68 -4.17 -3.78
C LEU A 80 15.57 -3.89 -2.77
N VAL A 81 14.57 -4.77 -2.78
CA VAL A 81 13.60 -4.94 -1.70
C VAL A 81 13.89 -6.31 -1.07
N PRO A 82 14.44 -6.37 0.16
CA PRO A 82 14.79 -7.63 0.80
C PRO A 82 13.56 -8.50 1.06
N ALA A 83 13.81 -9.82 1.19
CA ALA A 83 12.82 -10.71 1.76
C ALA A 83 12.60 -10.36 3.23
N VAL A 84 11.35 -10.46 3.68
CA VAL A 84 10.96 -10.30 5.08
C VAL A 84 10.22 -11.55 5.54
N ASP A 85 10.13 -11.75 6.85
CA ASP A 85 9.35 -12.85 7.39
C ASP A 85 7.83 -12.66 7.14
N GLN A 86 7.11 -13.78 7.15
CA GLN A 86 5.68 -13.80 6.85
C GLN A 86 4.86 -13.00 7.86
N GLN A 87 5.22 -13.04 9.15
CA GLN A 87 4.48 -12.33 10.21
C GLN A 87 4.57 -10.81 10.03
N LEU A 88 5.75 -10.29 9.69
CA LEU A 88 5.94 -8.87 9.39
C LEU A 88 5.17 -8.46 8.14
N TYR A 89 5.13 -9.31 7.11
CA TYR A 89 4.32 -9.06 5.92
C TYR A 89 2.81 -9.04 6.21
N ASP A 90 2.33 -9.96 7.03
CA ASP A 90 0.93 -10.02 7.45
C ASP A 90 0.57 -8.79 8.29
N GLN A 91 1.46 -8.35 9.18
CA GLN A 91 1.29 -7.09 9.93
C GLN A 91 1.15 -5.88 9.01
N ILE A 92 1.94 -5.79 7.93
CA ILE A 92 1.76 -4.72 6.94
C ILE A 92 0.40 -4.86 6.26
N ASN A 93 0.00 -6.06 5.84
CA ASN A 93 -1.30 -6.28 5.19
C ASN A 93 -2.49 -5.98 6.10
N SER A 94 -2.43 -6.29 7.40
CA SER A 94 -3.50 -5.94 8.34
C SER A 94 -3.66 -4.44 8.52
N LEU A 95 -2.60 -3.68 8.25
CA LEU A 95 -2.65 -2.22 8.23
C LEU A 95 -2.92 -1.66 6.82
N VAL A 96 -2.93 -2.48 5.78
CA VAL A 96 -3.17 -2.00 4.41
C VAL A 96 -4.53 -2.47 3.95
N GLY A 97 -5.41 -1.50 3.72
CA GLY A 97 -6.77 -1.76 3.28
C GLY A 97 -7.58 -0.48 3.25
N GLY A 98 -7.00 0.60 2.68
CA GLY A 98 -7.53 1.93 2.37
C GLY A 98 -6.61 2.68 1.41
N ASP A 99 -7.05 3.85 0.91
CA ASP A 99 -6.60 4.59 -0.29
C ASP A 99 -5.31 4.12 -0.99
N PRO A 100 -5.28 3.98 -2.34
CA PRO A 100 -4.11 3.49 -3.06
C PRO A 100 -2.83 4.26 -2.65
N GLY A 101 -1.90 3.56 -1.98
CA GLY A 101 -0.68 4.18 -1.46
C GLY A 101 -0.72 4.62 0.01
N THR A 102 -1.79 4.36 0.77
CA THR A 102 -1.89 4.69 2.20
C THR A 102 -2.14 3.45 3.05
N ILE A 103 -1.45 3.35 4.18
CA ILE A 103 -1.71 2.33 5.19
C ILE A 103 -2.93 2.77 5.99
N SER A 104 -4.01 1.99 5.99
CA SER A 104 -5.24 2.22 6.76
C SER A 104 -5.39 1.18 7.87
N THR A 105 -5.39 1.59 9.14
CA THR A 105 -5.59 0.67 10.28
C THR A 105 -6.98 0.03 10.34
N SER A 106 -7.92 0.42 9.47
CA SER A 106 -9.30 -0.07 9.49
C SER A 106 -9.68 -0.74 8.18
N LEU A 107 -9.95 -2.04 8.24
CA LEU A 107 -10.69 -2.73 7.20
C LEU A 107 -12.12 -2.17 7.13
N PRO A 108 -12.72 -2.08 5.94
CA PRO A 108 -14.11 -1.67 5.80
C PRO A 108 -15.02 -2.61 6.59
N LYS A 109 -15.83 -2.03 7.49
CA LYS A 109 -16.79 -2.79 8.31
C LYS A 109 -18.16 -2.96 7.65
N SER A 110 -18.41 -2.23 6.58
CA SER A 110 -19.66 -2.31 5.81
C SER A 110 -19.43 -1.99 4.34
N LEU A 111 -20.34 -2.45 3.49
CA LEU A 111 -20.32 -2.16 2.05
C LEU A 111 -20.44 -0.65 1.77
N ALA A 112 -21.15 0.09 2.62
CA ALA A 112 -21.26 1.54 2.52
C ALA A 112 -19.91 2.25 2.66
N GLN A 113 -19.01 1.72 3.49
CA GLN A 113 -17.69 2.29 3.74
C GLN A 113 -16.69 1.99 2.62
N LEU A 114 -16.99 1.16 1.63
CA LEU A 114 -16.05 0.80 0.56
C LEU A 114 -15.55 2.04 -0.20
N ALA A 115 -14.23 2.19 -0.27
CA ALA A 115 -13.55 3.30 -0.90
C ALA A 115 -12.30 2.78 -1.63
N PRO A 116 -11.71 3.56 -2.54
CA PRO A 116 -10.39 3.24 -3.08
C PRO A 116 -9.40 2.82 -1.99
N GLY A 117 -8.54 1.85 -2.33
CA GLY A 117 -7.56 1.22 -1.47
C GLY A 117 -8.10 0.19 -0.46
N HIS A 118 -9.41 0.14 -0.20
CA HIS A 118 -9.99 -0.89 0.66
C HIS A 118 -9.75 -2.30 0.12
N LEU A 119 -9.34 -3.21 1.00
CA LEU A 119 -9.15 -4.63 0.70
C LEU A 119 -10.49 -5.37 0.87
N VAL A 120 -10.88 -6.10 -0.17
CA VAL A 120 -12.09 -6.93 -0.23
C VAL A 120 -11.77 -8.29 -0.84
N LEU A 121 -12.69 -9.23 -0.76
CA LEU A 121 -12.66 -10.44 -1.58
C LEU A 121 -13.58 -10.24 -2.80
N ALA A 122 -13.11 -10.65 -3.97
CA ALA A 122 -13.91 -10.64 -5.19
C ALA A 122 -13.78 -11.99 -5.91
N GLN A 123 -14.86 -12.43 -6.54
CA GLN A 123 -14.82 -13.67 -7.33
C GLN A 123 -14.03 -13.44 -8.63
N ALA A 124 -12.96 -14.22 -8.82
CA ALA A 124 -12.12 -14.19 -10.01
C ALA A 124 -12.87 -14.84 -11.17
N THR A 125 -13.15 -16.14 -11.06
CA THR A 125 -14.04 -16.91 -11.94
C THR A 125 -14.88 -17.86 -11.06
N VAL A 126 -15.84 -18.57 -11.67
CA VAL A 126 -16.59 -19.61 -10.94
C VAL A 126 -15.65 -20.73 -10.49
N ASP A 127 -14.64 -21.05 -11.31
CA ASP A 127 -13.69 -22.15 -11.06
C ASP A 127 -12.58 -21.74 -10.07
N ASP A 128 -12.06 -20.51 -10.17
CA ASP A 128 -10.98 -19.99 -9.33
C ASP A 128 -11.46 -19.44 -7.97
N GLY A 129 -12.78 -19.23 -7.82
CA GLY A 129 -13.39 -18.80 -6.57
C GLY A 129 -13.08 -17.34 -6.19
N TRP A 130 -12.97 -17.09 -4.88
CA TRP A 130 -12.86 -15.75 -4.30
C TRP A 130 -11.42 -15.40 -3.94
N TRP A 131 -10.97 -14.22 -4.34
CA TRP A 131 -9.59 -13.78 -4.14
C TRP A 131 -9.47 -12.34 -3.58
N PRO A 132 -8.42 -12.02 -2.80
CA PRO A 132 -8.18 -10.66 -2.32
C PRO A 132 -7.95 -9.65 -3.45
N ALA A 133 -8.69 -8.54 -3.39
CA ALA A 133 -8.61 -7.44 -4.33
C ALA A 133 -8.64 -6.08 -3.61
N ILE A 134 -7.93 -5.11 -4.17
CA ILE A 134 -7.91 -3.72 -3.71
C ILE A 134 -8.86 -2.91 -4.60
N ILE A 135 -9.73 -2.11 -4.00
CA ILE A 135 -10.59 -1.19 -4.76
C ILE A 135 -9.70 -0.11 -5.39
N ALA A 136 -9.62 -0.04 -6.70
CA ALA A 136 -8.94 1.04 -7.42
C ALA A 136 -9.83 2.28 -7.54
N LYS A 137 -11.14 2.08 -7.77
CA LYS A 137 -12.13 3.14 -7.94
C LYS A 137 -13.51 2.68 -7.47
N ARG A 138 -14.32 3.61 -6.96
CA ARG A 138 -15.75 3.42 -6.73
C ARG A 138 -16.56 4.42 -7.58
N THR A 139 -17.64 3.96 -8.18
CA THR A 139 -18.62 4.82 -8.88
C THR A 139 -20.01 4.31 -8.52
N ASN A 140 -20.70 5.06 -7.66
CA ASN A 140 -21.99 4.67 -7.07
C ASN A 140 -21.92 3.23 -6.48
N ASP A 141 -22.55 2.29 -7.18
CA ASP A 141 -22.70 0.89 -6.80
C ASP A 141 -21.75 -0.08 -7.52
N THR A 142 -20.72 0.47 -8.17
CA THR A 142 -19.73 -0.29 -8.93
C THR A 142 -18.32 -0.02 -8.42
N LEU A 143 -17.52 -1.08 -8.32
CA LEU A 143 -16.12 -1.06 -7.91
C LEU A 143 -15.25 -1.52 -9.08
N THR A 144 -14.20 -0.75 -9.36
CA THR A 144 -13.06 -1.22 -10.14
C THR A 144 -12.04 -1.77 -9.15
N LEU A 145 -11.60 -3.00 -9.37
CA LEU A 145 -10.75 -3.74 -8.45
C LEU A 145 -9.47 -4.19 -9.14
N LYS A 146 -8.39 -4.27 -8.38
CA LYS A 146 -7.11 -4.84 -8.79
C LYS A 146 -6.74 -5.97 -7.85
N TRP A 147 -6.34 -7.12 -8.38
CA TRP A 147 -5.93 -8.26 -7.56
C TRP A 147 -4.74 -7.89 -6.69
N ARG A 148 -4.84 -8.13 -5.38
CA ARG A 148 -3.82 -7.70 -4.40
C ARG A 148 -2.45 -8.29 -4.72
N ASP A 149 -2.45 -9.58 -5.09
CA ASP A 149 -1.25 -10.40 -5.27
C ASP A 149 -0.86 -10.59 -6.75
N TYR A 150 -1.67 -10.07 -7.68
CA TYR A 150 -1.44 -10.17 -9.13
C TYR A 150 -1.64 -8.81 -9.82
N PRO A 151 -0.79 -7.81 -9.53
CA PRO A 151 -0.99 -6.44 -10.02
C PRO A 151 -0.73 -6.25 -11.53
N SER A 152 -0.16 -7.24 -12.21
CA SER A 152 -0.02 -7.26 -13.67
C SER A 152 -1.32 -7.67 -14.38
N GLU A 153 -2.23 -8.33 -13.67
CA GLU A 153 -3.52 -8.73 -14.23
C GLU A 153 -4.42 -7.51 -14.49
N PRO A 154 -5.34 -7.59 -15.48
CA PRO A 154 -6.29 -6.53 -15.75
C PRO A 154 -7.16 -6.19 -14.53
N GLU A 155 -7.57 -4.93 -14.45
CA GLU A 155 -8.60 -4.53 -13.49
C GLU A 155 -9.92 -5.22 -13.82
N ILE A 156 -10.65 -5.61 -12.78
CA ILE A 156 -11.99 -6.17 -12.92
C ILE A 156 -13.03 -5.20 -12.36
N VAL A 157 -14.24 -5.26 -12.91
CA VAL A 157 -15.36 -4.45 -12.44
C VAL A 157 -16.38 -5.36 -11.78
N ARG A 158 -16.83 -4.99 -10.57
CA ARG A 158 -17.83 -5.73 -9.80
C ARG A 158 -18.84 -4.77 -9.15
N PRO A 159 -20.12 -5.13 -9.05
CA PRO A 159 -21.06 -4.44 -8.17
C PRO A 159 -20.58 -4.48 -6.72
N VAL A 160 -20.93 -3.46 -5.93
CA VAL A 160 -20.66 -3.40 -4.48
C VAL A 160 -21.21 -4.63 -3.75
N ARG A 161 -22.37 -5.16 -4.18
CA ARG A 161 -22.97 -6.37 -3.61
C ARG A 161 -22.30 -7.69 -4.01
N SER A 162 -21.33 -7.65 -4.92
CA SER A 162 -20.63 -8.82 -5.46
C SER A 162 -19.18 -8.90 -4.95
N VAL A 163 -18.88 -8.20 -3.86
CA VAL A 163 -17.63 -8.35 -3.10
C VAL A 163 -17.95 -8.73 -1.66
N ALA A 164 -17.00 -9.38 -0.99
CA ALA A 164 -17.11 -9.72 0.43
C ALA A 164 -16.09 -8.93 1.26
N LEU A 165 -16.45 -8.63 2.51
CA LEU A 165 -15.59 -7.94 3.46
C LEU A 165 -14.72 -8.95 4.18
N LEU A 166 -13.49 -8.55 4.51
CA LEU A 166 -12.62 -9.29 5.42
C LEU A 166 -12.95 -8.84 6.85
N THR A 167 -13.64 -9.68 7.60
CA THR A 167 -13.84 -9.48 9.04
C THR A 167 -12.68 -10.12 9.79
N ILE A 168 -12.11 -9.39 10.74
CA ILE A 168 -11.21 -9.93 11.74
C ILE A 168 -12.03 -9.94 13.02
N ASP A 169 -12.36 -11.14 13.51
CA ASP A 169 -13.02 -11.34 14.80
C ASP A 169 -12.01 -11.17 15.95
#